data_AF-A0A923JJM5-F1
#
_entry.id   AF-A0A923JJM5-F1
#
_cell.length_a   1.000
_cell.length_b   1.000
_cell.length_c   1.000
_cell.angle_alpha   90.00
_cell.angle_beta   90.00
_cell.angle_gamma   90.00
#
_symmetry.space_group_name_H-M   'P 1'
#
loop_
_entity.id
_entity.type
_entity.pdbx_description
1 polymer ?
#
loop_
_entity_poly.entity_id
_entity_poly.type
_entity_poly.pdbx_seq_one_letter_code
_entity_poly.pdbx_strand_id
1 'polypeptide(L)'
;MNKQSDFLLDKVLRHDLVFVHVTGAPRPQVLRAKIGRIYSTGEGIVRGFLNSEIEFIRSGGTWGDVALKVGEQALLFVKSISGKLYEDPWHGHMVVEDIEGDLYAIYPHKELWLSDDVPALIRGSSRQDPKRLYATAIRFDVMEEYLLGLVERHSEDRS
;
A
#
# COMPACT_ATOMS: atom_id res chain seq x y z
N MET A 1 23.51 13.67 -10.52
CA MET A 1 22.13 13.70 -10.03
C MET A 1 21.86 12.35 -9.36
N ASN A 2 21.66 12.33 -8.05
CA ASN A 2 21.31 11.10 -7.33
C ASN A 2 19.95 10.63 -7.85
N LYS A 3 19.91 9.50 -8.57
CA LYS A 3 18.68 8.73 -8.79
C LYS A 3 18.26 8.19 -7.42
N GLN A 4 17.60 9.00 -6.60
CA GLN A 4 16.73 8.43 -5.57
C GLN A 4 15.60 7.77 -6.35
N SER A 5 15.66 6.45 -6.34
CA SER A 5 14.99 5.51 -7.21
C SER A 5 13.47 5.66 -7.19
N ASP A 6 12.81 5.32 -8.30
CA ASP A 6 11.36 5.37 -8.55
C ASP A 6 10.53 4.37 -7.71
N PHE A 7 11.03 3.99 -6.53
CA PHE A 7 10.43 2.99 -5.65
C PHE A 7 9.00 3.37 -5.29
N LEU A 8 8.01 2.56 -5.71
CA LEU A 8 6.56 2.81 -5.56
C LEU A 8 6.02 4.07 -6.27
N LEU A 9 6.86 4.83 -6.99
CA LEU A 9 6.41 6.03 -7.70
C LEU A 9 5.35 5.67 -8.75
N ASP A 10 5.59 4.68 -9.59
CA ASP A 10 4.63 4.26 -10.62
C ASP A 10 3.26 3.86 -10.03
N LYS A 11 3.25 3.24 -8.83
CA LYS A 11 2.01 2.90 -8.13
C LYS A 11 1.24 4.15 -7.72
N VAL A 12 1.92 5.12 -7.10
CA VAL A 12 1.33 6.41 -6.69
C VAL A 12 0.84 7.22 -7.89
N LEU A 13 1.52 7.15 -9.04
CA LEU A 13 1.14 7.87 -10.26
C LEU A 13 -0.13 7.32 -10.93
N ARG A 14 -0.43 6.03 -10.75
CA ARG A 14 -1.48 5.31 -11.49
C ARG A 14 -2.66 4.86 -10.64
N HIS A 15 -2.59 5.05 -9.33
CA HIS A 15 -3.58 4.55 -8.37
C HIS A 15 -3.81 5.55 -7.24
N ASP A 16 -5.02 5.50 -6.70
CA ASP A 16 -5.33 6.14 -5.43
C ASP A 16 -4.77 5.29 -4.29
N LEU A 17 -4.16 5.95 -3.31
CA LEU A 17 -3.57 5.36 -2.12
C LEU A 17 -4.46 5.67 -0.92
N VAL A 18 -4.85 4.62 -0.20
CA VAL A 18 -5.71 4.70 0.99
C VAL A 18 -5.19 3.79 2.11
N PHE A 19 -5.44 4.18 3.36
CA PHE A 19 -5.28 3.29 4.51
C PHE A 19 -6.63 2.67 4.84
N VAL A 20 -6.69 1.35 4.92
CA VAL A 20 -7.95 0.62 5.08
C VAL A 20 -7.88 -0.41 6.20
N HIS A 21 -9.04 -0.76 6.74
CA HIS A 21 -9.25 -1.93 7.59
C HIS A 21 -10.24 -2.87 6.91
N VAL A 22 -9.85 -4.11 6.63
CA VAL A 22 -10.69 -5.08 5.91
C VAL A 22 -11.77 -5.62 6.83
N THR A 23 -13.02 -5.34 6.52
CA THR A 23 -14.19 -5.68 7.36
C THR A 23 -14.92 -6.93 6.87
N GLY A 24 -14.74 -7.35 5.61
CA GLY A 24 -15.41 -8.53 5.09
C GLY A 24 -14.92 -9.02 3.74
N ALA A 25 -15.39 -10.19 3.34
CA ALA A 25 -15.16 -10.80 2.03
C ALA A 25 -16.52 -11.24 1.44
N PRO A 26 -17.35 -10.30 0.96
CA PRO A 26 -18.74 -10.58 0.61
C PRO A 26 -18.90 -11.56 -0.56
N ARG A 27 -17.89 -11.65 -1.44
CA ARG A 27 -17.89 -12.49 -2.65
C ARG A 27 -16.46 -12.99 -2.94
N PRO A 28 -16.29 -14.07 -3.72
CA PRO A 28 -14.98 -14.44 -4.22
C PRO A 28 -14.29 -13.24 -4.89
N GLN A 29 -13.01 -13.04 -4.55
CA GLN A 29 -12.16 -11.94 -5.05
C GLN A 29 -12.62 -10.51 -4.70
N VAL A 30 -13.70 -10.33 -3.95
CA VAL A 30 -14.15 -9.00 -3.50
C VAL A 30 -13.92 -8.89 -2.01
N LEU A 31 -13.19 -7.86 -1.61
CA LEU A 31 -13.03 -7.49 -0.21
C LEU A 31 -13.82 -6.23 0.07
N ARG A 32 -14.32 -6.14 1.30
CA ARG A 32 -14.91 -4.93 1.87
C ARG A 32 -13.98 -4.39 2.92
N ALA A 33 -13.73 -3.09 2.89
CA ALA A 33 -12.87 -2.44 3.86
C ALA A 33 -13.38 -1.05 4.20
N LYS A 34 -13.16 -0.63 5.46
CA LYS A 34 -13.39 0.73 5.92
C LYS A 34 -12.16 1.58 5.63
N ILE A 35 -12.35 2.73 5.01
CA ILE A 35 -11.26 3.70 4.78
C ILE A 35 -10.99 4.47 6.08
N GLY A 36 -9.77 4.33 6.59
CA GLY A 36 -9.27 5.10 7.73
C GLY A 36 -8.59 6.41 7.33
N ARG A 37 -7.86 6.42 6.20
CA ARG A 37 -7.22 7.61 5.63
C ARG A 37 -7.24 7.56 4.10
N ILE A 38 -7.30 8.73 3.48
CA ILE A 38 -7.16 8.90 2.03
C ILE A 38 -5.90 9.74 1.80
N TYR A 39 -4.93 9.20 1.06
CA TYR A 39 -3.68 9.89 0.75
C TYR A 39 -3.76 10.55 -0.63
N SER A 40 -4.35 9.88 -1.62
CA SER A 40 -4.57 10.45 -2.95
C SER A 40 -5.98 10.16 -3.48
N THR A 41 -6.40 10.96 -4.46
CA THR A 41 -7.69 10.85 -5.17
C THR A 41 -7.47 11.18 -6.64
N GLY A 42 -8.30 10.62 -7.52
CA GLY A 42 -8.28 10.93 -8.95
C GLY A 42 -8.44 9.69 -9.82
N GLU A 43 -8.18 8.52 -9.27
CA GLU A 43 -8.27 7.24 -9.98
C GLU A 43 -9.51 6.42 -9.59
N GLY A 44 -10.33 6.85 -8.64
CA GLY A 44 -11.61 6.22 -8.29
C GLY A 44 -12.09 6.46 -6.87
N ILE A 45 -11.18 6.82 -5.97
CA ILE A 45 -11.45 7.25 -4.60
C ILE A 45 -11.81 8.73 -4.61
N VAL A 46 -12.85 9.08 -3.86
CA VAL A 46 -13.28 10.46 -3.62
C VAL A 46 -13.26 10.74 -2.12
N ARG A 47 -13.09 12.01 -1.74
CA ARG A 47 -13.01 12.43 -0.32
C ARG A 47 -14.21 11.97 0.52
N GLY A 48 -15.38 11.85 -0.09
CA GLY A 48 -16.60 11.37 0.57
C GLY A 48 -16.54 9.90 1.04
N PHE A 49 -15.54 9.12 0.62
CA PHE A 49 -15.36 7.75 1.09
C PHE A 49 -14.61 7.66 2.42
N LEU A 50 -14.11 8.77 2.96
CA LEU A 50 -13.43 8.75 4.26
C LEU A 50 -14.40 8.25 5.35
N ASN A 51 -13.94 7.30 6.18
CA ASN A 51 -14.74 6.60 7.19
C ASN A 51 -15.91 5.75 6.66
N SER A 52 -16.09 5.63 5.34
CA SER A 52 -17.07 4.72 4.75
C SER A 52 -16.45 3.35 4.45
N GLU A 53 -17.32 2.36 4.22
CA GLU A 53 -16.91 1.10 3.63
C GLU A 53 -16.88 1.19 2.11
N ILE A 54 -15.88 0.58 1.50
CA ILE A 54 -15.76 0.37 0.06
C ILE A 54 -15.63 -1.12 -0.23
N GLU A 55 -16.06 -1.52 -1.42
CA GLU A 55 -15.74 -2.83 -1.98
C GLU A 55 -14.69 -2.66 -3.08
N PHE A 56 -13.71 -3.54 -3.10
CA PHE A 56 -12.69 -3.59 -4.15
C PHE A 56 -12.43 -5.04 -4.56
N ILE A 57 -12.04 -5.21 -5.82
CA ILE A 57 -11.63 -6.48 -6.39
C ILE A 57 -10.14 -6.64 -6.12
N ARG A 58 -9.78 -7.67 -5.37
CA ARG A 58 -8.39 -7.96 -5.01
C ARG A 58 -7.61 -8.51 -6.20
N SER A 59 -6.28 -8.39 -6.15
CA SER A 59 -5.40 -9.01 -7.15
C SER A 59 -5.55 -10.55 -7.15
N GLY A 60 -5.18 -11.19 -8.26
CA GLY A 60 -5.42 -12.61 -8.53
C GLY A 60 -4.75 -13.60 -7.57
N GLY A 61 -3.93 -13.16 -6.62
CA GLY A 61 -3.34 -14.00 -5.59
C GLY A 61 -2.41 -15.07 -6.14
N THR A 62 -1.26 -14.69 -6.69
CA THR A 62 -0.20 -15.62 -7.13
C THR A 62 0.88 -15.82 -6.06
N TRP A 63 1.84 -16.73 -6.28
CA TRP A 63 2.99 -16.89 -5.40
C TRP A 63 3.72 -15.55 -5.20
N GLY A 64 3.70 -15.02 -3.98
CA GLY A 64 4.27 -13.71 -3.61
C GLY A 64 3.28 -12.55 -3.49
N ASP A 65 2.03 -12.72 -3.91
CA ASP A 65 0.97 -11.70 -3.87
C ASP A 65 -0.19 -12.19 -2.98
N VAL A 66 0.08 -12.36 -1.68
CA VAL A 66 -0.90 -12.93 -0.74
C VAL A 66 -2.03 -11.94 -0.53
N ALA A 67 -3.26 -12.36 -0.79
CA ALA A 67 -4.43 -11.51 -0.60
C ALA A 67 -4.63 -11.08 0.86
N LEU A 68 -5.08 -9.84 1.04
CA LEU A 68 -5.59 -9.33 2.31
C LEU A 68 -6.69 -10.22 2.90
N LYS A 69 -6.72 -10.29 4.23
CA LYS A 69 -7.69 -11.03 5.02
C LYS A 69 -8.55 -10.10 5.85
N VAL A 70 -9.75 -10.58 6.20
CA VAL A 70 -10.64 -9.87 7.13
C VAL A 70 -9.94 -9.67 8.47
N GLY A 71 -10.00 -8.44 8.99
CA GLY A 71 -9.32 -8.00 10.20
C GLY A 71 -7.95 -7.34 9.97
N GLU A 72 -7.36 -7.46 8.78
CA GLU A 72 -6.08 -6.82 8.47
C GLU A 72 -6.25 -5.33 8.19
N GLN A 73 -5.19 -4.57 8.48
CA GLN A 73 -5.03 -3.18 8.05
C GLN A 73 -4.00 -3.12 6.94
N ALA A 74 -4.14 -2.16 6.02
CA ALA A 74 -3.24 -2.06 4.90
C ALA A 74 -3.16 -0.65 4.31
N LEU A 75 -1.98 -0.33 3.78
CA LEU A 75 -1.84 0.65 2.70
C LEU A 75 -2.27 -0.05 1.41
N LEU A 76 -3.23 0.53 0.69
CA LEU A 76 -3.87 -0.08 -0.48
C LEU A 76 -3.83 0.88 -1.67
N PHE A 77 -3.31 0.39 -2.80
CA PHE A 77 -3.31 1.06 -4.09
C PHE A 77 -4.47 0.54 -4.93
N VAL A 78 -5.38 1.43 -5.32
CA VAL A 78 -6.60 1.07 -6.06
C VAL A 78 -6.88 2.04 -7.19
N LYS A 79 -7.56 1.56 -8.23
CA LYS A 79 -8.17 2.41 -9.25
C LYS A 79 -9.51 1.88 -9.71
N SER A 80 -10.33 2.76 -10.26
CA SER A 80 -11.61 2.45 -10.86
C SER A 80 -11.42 1.94 -12.29
N ILE A 81 -11.95 0.76 -12.55
CA ILE A 81 -12.05 0.18 -13.90
C ILE A 81 -13.51 -0.19 -14.08
N SER A 82 -14.17 0.42 -15.09
CA SER A 82 -15.60 0.16 -15.36
C SER A 82 -16.51 0.33 -14.14
N GLY A 83 -16.24 1.34 -13.30
CA GLY A 83 -17.04 1.69 -12.13
C GLY A 83 -16.82 0.82 -10.90
N LYS A 84 -15.81 -0.07 -10.91
CA LYS A 84 -15.43 -0.88 -9.74
C LYS A 84 -13.99 -0.58 -9.35
N LEU A 85 -13.70 -0.59 -8.05
CA LEU A 85 -12.34 -0.46 -7.56
C LEU A 85 -11.61 -1.79 -7.74
N TYR A 86 -10.42 -1.72 -8.32
CA TYR A 86 -9.48 -2.83 -8.46
C TYR A 86 -8.21 -2.47 -7.72
N GLU A 87 -7.75 -3.41 -6.92
CA GLU A 87 -6.40 -3.39 -6.37
C GLU A 87 -5.37 -3.48 -7.51
N ASP A 88 -4.28 -2.72 -7.39
CA ASP A 88 -3.16 -2.81 -8.32
C ASP A 88 -2.53 -4.22 -8.31
N PRO A 89 -2.28 -4.86 -9.46
CA PRO A 89 -1.59 -6.14 -9.48
C PRO A 89 -0.17 -6.05 -8.89
N TRP A 90 0.29 -7.13 -8.25
CA TRP A 90 1.65 -7.28 -7.72
C TRP A 90 2.03 -6.23 -6.67
N HIS A 91 1.85 -6.55 -5.39
CA HIS A 91 2.10 -5.60 -4.30
C HIS A 91 1.12 -4.42 -4.33
N GLY A 92 -0.16 -4.72 -4.63
CA GLY A 92 -1.24 -3.74 -4.60
C GLY A 92 -1.58 -3.24 -3.20
N HIS A 93 -1.05 -3.91 -2.18
CA HIS A 93 -1.14 -3.48 -0.80
C HIS A 93 0.14 -3.80 -0.03
N MET A 94 0.27 -3.14 1.12
CA MET A 94 1.20 -3.50 2.19
C MET A 94 0.38 -3.67 3.46
N VAL A 95 0.43 -4.87 4.05
CA VAL A 95 -0.20 -5.11 5.36
C VAL A 95 0.48 -4.22 6.39
N VAL A 96 -0.31 -3.57 7.23
CA VAL A 96 0.18 -2.80 8.38
C VAL A 96 -0.18 -3.57 9.64
N GLU A 97 0.84 -3.91 10.43
CA GLU A 97 0.64 -4.67 11.65
C GLU A 97 1.61 -4.27 12.77
N ASP A 98 1.22 -4.58 13.99
CA ASP A 98 2.09 -4.47 15.16
C ASP A 98 3.13 -5.60 15.18
N ILE A 99 4.39 -5.20 15.35
CA ILE A 99 5.50 -6.09 15.63
C ILE A 99 6.27 -5.51 16.81
N GLU A 100 6.14 -6.17 17.97
CA GLU A 100 6.87 -5.81 19.20
C GLU A 100 6.51 -4.40 19.72
N GLY A 101 5.27 -3.94 19.49
CA GLY A 101 4.77 -2.65 19.97
C GLY A 101 4.91 -1.48 18.99
N ASP A 102 5.51 -1.72 17.82
CA ASP A 102 5.65 -0.74 16.75
C ASP A 102 4.87 -1.19 15.50
N LEU A 103 4.32 -0.24 14.76
CA LEU A 103 3.61 -0.52 13.51
C LEU A 103 4.58 -0.60 12.32
N TYR A 104 4.43 -1.63 11.51
CA TYR A 104 5.21 -1.84 10.30
C TYR A 104 4.33 -2.08 9.08
N ALA A 105 4.71 -1.49 7.96
CA ALA A 105 4.23 -1.86 6.63
C ALA A 105 5.06 -3.03 6.10
N ILE A 106 4.40 -4.12 5.73
CA ILE A 106 5.03 -5.35 5.24
C ILE A 106 5.13 -5.29 3.72
N TYR A 107 6.37 -5.24 3.22
CA TYR A 107 6.66 -5.26 1.80
C TYR A 107 7.21 -6.65 1.40
N PRO A 108 6.59 -7.37 0.46
CA PRO A 108 6.93 -8.77 0.12
C PRO A 108 8.20 -8.89 -0.75
N HIS A 109 9.30 -8.30 -0.27
CA HIS A 109 10.63 -8.42 -0.84
C HIS A 109 11.62 -8.65 0.29
N LYS A 110 12.36 -9.76 0.23
CA LYS A 110 13.36 -10.11 1.23
C LYS A 110 14.54 -9.14 1.17
N GLU A 111 15.13 -8.83 2.31
CA GLU A 111 16.40 -8.07 2.37
C GLU A 111 16.35 -6.74 1.60
N LEU A 112 15.21 -6.05 1.62
CA LEU A 112 15.00 -4.81 0.86
C LEU A 112 16.05 -3.73 1.14
N TRP A 113 16.61 -3.71 2.37
CA TRP A 113 17.67 -2.79 2.77
C TRP A 113 19.01 -2.99 2.03
N LEU A 114 19.21 -4.12 1.34
CA LEU A 114 20.39 -4.38 0.52
C LEU A 114 20.24 -3.85 -0.93
N SER A 115 19.05 -3.39 -1.32
CA SER A 115 18.81 -2.89 -2.68
C SER A 115 19.13 -1.40 -2.80
N ASP A 116 20.11 -1.04 -3.63
CA ASP A 116 20.43 0.37 -3.90
C ASP A 116 19.34 1.11 -4.69
N ASP A 117 18.39 0.35 -5.28
CA ASP A 117 17.19 0.88 -5.91
C ASP A 117 16.11 1.31 -4.88
N VAL A 118 16.41 1.25 -3.58
CA VAL A 118 15.48 1.65 -2.52
C VAL A 118 16.02 2.90 -1.80
N PRO A 119 15.18 3.93 -1.57
CA PRO A 119 15.58 5.13 -0.86
C PRO A 119 16.23 4.82 0.49
N ALA A 120 17.33 5.54 0.82
CA ALA A 120 18.10 5.30 2.03
C ALA A 120 17.25 5.37 3.32
N LEU A 121 16.25 6.26 3.35
CA LEU A 121 15.30 6.38 4.47
C LEU A 121 14.50 5.08 4.69
N ILE A 122 13.98 4.49 3.61
CA ILE A 122 13.26 3.21 3.65
C ILE A 122 14.20 2.09 4.08
N ARG A 123 15.41 2.01 3.49
CA ARG A 123 16.40 1.00 3.86
C ARG A 123 16.80 1.07 5.33
N GLY A 124 17.09 2.26 5.85
CA GLY A 124 17.48 2.46 7.24
C GLY A 124 16.36 2.19 8.25
N SER A 125 15.11 2.11 7.79
CA SER A 125 13.91 1.85 8.60
C SER A 125 13.30 0.47 8.32
N SER A 126 14.04 -0.38 7.59
CA SER A 126 13.65 -1.71 7.19
C SER A 126 14.34 -2.77 8.05
N ARG A 127 13.64 -3.86 8.34
CA ARG A 127 14.21 -5.09 8.89
C ARG A 127 13.56 -6.32 8.27
N GLN A 128 14.18 -7.47 8.44
CA GLN A 128 13.54 -8.75 8.09
C GLN A 128 12.23 -8.89 8.86
N ASP A 129 11.13 -9.21 8.17
CA ASP A 129 9.88 -9.56 8.85
C ASP A 129 10.07 -10.87 9.64
N PRO A 130 9.78 -10.89 10.95
CA PRO A 130 9.99 -12.06 11.81
C PRO A 130 8.97 -13.19 11.57
N LYS A 131 7.79 -12.88 11.03
CA LYS A 131 6.72 -13.83 10.69
C LYS A 131 6.86 -14.34 9.26
N ARG A 132 7.48 -13.57 8.36
CA ARG A 132 7.56 -13.84 6.91
C ARG A 132 8.98 -13.68 6.38
N LEU A 133 9.69 -14.80 6.21
CA LEU A 133 11.08 -14.81 5.72
C LEU A 133 11.28 -14.23 4.29
N TYR A 134 10.20 -14.08 3.53
CA TYR A 134 10.22 -13.51 2.18
C TYR A 134 9.90 -12.01 2.14
N ALA A 135 9.58 -11.38 3.28
CA ALA A 135 9.14 -10.00 3.34
C ALA A 135 10.06 -9.14 4.22
N THR A 136 10.01 -7.84 4.00
CA THR A 136 10.64 -6.81 4.82
C THR A 136 9.57 -6.07 5.60
N ALA A 137 9.79 -5.90 6.89
CA ALA A 137 9.01 -5.00 7.73
C ALA A 137 9.65 -3.61 7.69
N ILE A 138 8.91 -2.61 7.22
CA ILE A 138 9.33 -1.22 7.12
C ILE A 138 8.53 -0.43 8.13
N ARG A 139 9.16 0.42 8.95
CA ARG A 139 8.43 1.25 9.91
C ARG A 139 7.29 1.99 9.22
N PHE A 140 6.08 1.90 9.78
CA PHE A 140 4.87 2.39 9.12
C PHE A 140 4.88 3.91 8.97
N ASP A 141 5.29 4.64 10.01
CA ASP A 141 5.41 6.12 9.97
C ASP A 141 6.34 6.59 8.85
N VAL A 142 7.48 5.93 8.69
CA VAL A 142 8.45 6.25 7.63
C VAL A 142 7.91 5.92 6.23
N MET A 143 7.23 4.78 6.07
CA MET A 143 6.59 4.43 4.79
C MET A 143 5.45 5.39 4.45
N GLU A 144 4.63 5.75 5.44
CA GLU A 144 3.52 6.69 5.27
C GLU A 144 4.02 8.07 4.83
N GLU A 145 5.06 8.61 5.48
CA GLU A 145 5.68 9.88 5.11
C GLU A 145 6.30 9.83 3.71
N TYR A 146 6.98 8.73 3.38
CA TYR A 146 7.57 8.54 2.05
C TYR A 146 6.50 8.57 0.94
N LEU A 147 5.38 7.87 1.14
CA LEU A 147 4.28 7.83 0.18
C LEU A 147 3.56 9.17 0.07
N LEU A 148 3.35 9.86 1.19
CA LEU A 148 2.81 11.22 1.19
C LEU A 148 3.68 12.17 0.36
N GLY A 149 5.00 12.13 0.54
CA GLY A 149 5.93 12.93 -0.25
C GLY A 149 5.91 12.58 -1.75
N LEU A 150 5.62 11.33 -2.13
CA LEU A 150 5.41 10.95 -3.53
C LEU A 150 4.10 11.53 -4.08
N VAL A 151 3.03 11.48 -3.30
CA VAL A 151 1.71 12.02 -3.70
C VAL A 151 1.78 13.54 -3.88
N GLU A 152 2.41 14.26 -2.95
CA GLU A 152 2.53 15.72 -3.00
C GLU A 152 3.26 16.18 -4.26
N ARG A 153 4.45 15.61 -4.54
CA ARG A 153 5.21 15.91 -5.77
C ARG A 153 4.38 15.71 -7.03
N HIS A 154 3.60 14.63 -7.09
CA HIS A 154 2.74 14.37 -8.24
C HIS A 154 1.55 15.34 -8.35
N SER A 155 1.01 15.82 -7.23
CA SER A 155 -0.08 16.80 -7.24
C SER A 155 0.37 18.17 -7.75
N GLU A 156 1.62 18.55 -7.46
CA GLU A 156 2.25 19.79 -7.95
C GLU A 156 2.48 19.74 -9.47
N ASP A 157 2.93 18.60 -10.01
CA ASP A 157 3.15 18.41 -11.46
C ASP A 157 1.86 18.47 -12.30
N ARG A 158 0.68 18.31 -11.68
CA ARG A 158 -0.64 18.37 -12.36
C ARG A 158 -1.32 19.74 -12.27
N SER A 159 -0.76 20.70 -11.52
CA SER A 159 -1.34 22.04 -11.28
C SER A 159 -0.74 23.08 -12.22
#